data_AF-L0H0X1-F1
#
_entry.id   AF-L0H0X1-F1
#
_cell.length_a   1.000
_cell.length_b   1.000
_cell.length_c   1.000
_cell.angle_alpha   90.00
_cell.angle_beta   90.00
_cell.angle_gamma   90.00
#
_symmetry.space_group_name_H-M   'P 1'
#
loop_
_entity.id
_entity.type
_entity.pdbx_description
1 polymer ?
#
loop_
_entity_poly.entity_id
_entity_poly.type
_entity_poly.pdbx_seq_one_letter_code
_entity_poly.pdbx_strand_id
1 'polypeptide(L)'
;MRVLPILFLLFCASAAWARIPATQVMTLYQFDGPRTIPYYAVDSFARRGPAEPAGRLAQGSAVIPCLVIRGGRPLTDGKGTPYVGFEVVMDAATATPADTERFRRAVAARRDLRVANHHCDASVRYVLDVRKLYALGKPPFFVSPGASGGAPTAPAQGELDRIVRTFHQSRQCERVGRALIGRRAALDRAWDAFSEAQRGRWSSASLTHARQLDYAMRTALFEGHLDRGCSAYGACERNVVVLSIRNRARGSCLAHQACRYPGDFQGVASTVSQYNIWDEYLTQVSGLTSCFLREDLGRGNDPHADLFWRLQAMYTQNVGDAERILFGSDEDLRRLFPGVAFGELTSMRHYYHPPAMGKCFPGYDRVEYMSGAVARNGGDFALIANTRIQAGAKVGDGYRFREFLFEPRGNRDQVTIRDNYPGFIVDGRKVDLRASRGCTPYGTPRGCRFGEVGRYRRTPSWLADGRPLALSCRIADRGADCRGGGRTTEVQVGGVCDVEMQPVAGVR
;
A
#
# COMPACT_ATOMS: atom_id res chain seq x y z
N MET A 1 -19.55 -78.34 -6.13
CA MET A 1 -18.15 -77.88 -6.15
C MET A 1 -18.14 -76.56 -6.92
N ARG A 2 -18.11 -75.38 -6.27
CA ARG A 2 -16.90 -74.55 -6.01
C ARG A 2 -15.97 -74.62 -7.24
N VAL A 3 -15.83 -73.56 -8.05
CA VAL A 3 -14.94 -72.41 -7.81
C VAL A 3 -15.40 -71.15 -8.61
N LEU A 4 -15.62 -70.03 -7.90
CA LEU A 4 -15.30 -68.64 -8.29
C LEU A 4 -13.86 -68.37 -7.78
N PRO A 5 -13.04 -67.35 -8.17
CA PRO A 5 -13.21 -66.17 -9.05
C PRO A 5 -11.98 -65.97 -10.00
N ILE A 6 -11.77 -64.92 -10.82
CA ILE A 6 -11.36 -63.55 -10.49
C ILE A 6 -11.44 -62.71 -11.78
N LEU A 7 -12.35 -61.75 -11.73
CA LEU A 7 -12.43 -60.60 -12.63
C LEU A 7 -11.36 -59.60 -12.18
N PHE A 8 -10.18 -59.61 -12.80
CA PHE A 8 -9.15 -58.60 -12.59
C PHE A 8 -9.53 -57.32 -13.37
N LEU A 9 -10.60 -56.66 -12.93
CA LEU A 9 -10.83 -55.25 -13.27
C LEU A 9 -9.76 -54.44 -12.52
N LEU A 10 -8.65 -54.19 -13.22
CA LEU A 10 -7.70 -53.14 -12.88
C LEU A 10 -8.46 -51.82 -12.83
N PHE A 11 -8.94 -51.49 -11.63
CA PHE A 11 -9.19 -50.12 -11.20
C PHE A 11 -7.84 -49.38 -11.23
N CYS A 12 -7.42 -48.95 -12.42
CA CYS A 12 -6.61 -47.76 -12.56
C CYS A 12 -7.51 -46.55 -12.22
N ALA A 13 -7.95 -46.47 -10.97
CA ALA A 13 -8.26 -45.18 -10.38
C ALA A 13 -6.93 -44.45 -10.38
N SER A 14 -6.71 -43.64 -11.42
CA SER A 14 -5.76 -42.56 -11.35
C SER A 14 -6.18 -41.77 -10.11
N ALA A 15 -5.50 -41.98 -8.99
CA ALA A 15 -5.62 -41.07 -7.88
C ALA A 15 -5.29 -39.72 -8.49
N ALA A 16 -6.29 -38.89 -8.71
CA ALA A 16 -6.07 -37.51 -9.10
C ALA A 16 -5.37 -36.92 -7.88
N TRP A 17 -4.04 -36.88 -7.90
CA TRP A 17 -3.27 -36.19 -6.88
C TRP A 17 -3.83 -34.78 -6.87
N ALA A 18 -4.49 -34.39 -5.77
CA ALA A 18 -5.17 -33.11 -5.68
C ALA A 18 -4.10 -32.02 -5.80
N ARG A 19 -3.89 -31.47 -7.00
CA ARG A 19 -2.86 -30.47 -7.23
C ARG A 19 -3.41 -29.10 -6.86
N ILE A 20 -2.93 -28.56 -5.75
CA ILE A 20 -3.30 -27.23 -5.25
C ILE A 20 -2.37 -26.16 -5.84
N PRO A 21 -2.80 -24.88 -5.94
CA PRO A 21 -1.91 -23.78 -6.32
C PRO A 21 -0.78 -23.68 -5.31
N ALA A 22 0.45 -23.62 -5.80
CA ALA A 22 1.61 -23.50 -4.94
C ALA A 22 1.64 -22.14 -4.23
N THR A 23 2.25 -22.06 -3.04
CA THR A 23 2.40 -20.79 -2.31
C THR A 23 3.05 -19.70 -3.17
N GLN A 24 2.43 -18.52 -3.20
CA GLN A 24 2.97 -17.38 -3.95
C GLN A 24 4.18 -16.74 -3.25
N VAL A 25 4.94 -15.92 -3.98
CA VAL A 25 5.89 -14.98 -3.39
C VAL A 25 5.11 -13.97 -2.55
N MET A 26 5.49 -13.81 -1.28
CA MET A 26 4.87 -12.89 -0.34
C MET A 26 5.89 -11.89 0.20
N THR A 27 5.44 -10.66 0.45
CA THR A 27 6.27 -9.58 0.98
C THR A 27 6.07 -9.45 2.48
N LEU A 28 7.16 -9.29 3.21
CA LEU A 28 7.14 -9.01 4.64
C LEU A 28 6.67 -7.57 4.89
N TYR A 29 5.59 -7.42 5.65
CA TYR A 29 5.05 -6.11 5.99
C TYR A 29 4.25 -6.12 7.30
N GLN A 30 4.40 -5.05 8.06
CA GLN A 30 3.59 -4.71 9.22
C GLN A 30 3.36 -3.20 9.22
N PHE A 31 2.08 -2.82 9.14
CA PHE A 31 1.68 -1.42 9.29
C PHE A 31 2.17 -0.87 10.64
N ASP A 32 2.82 0.30 10.59
CA ASP A 32 3.41 1.00 11.75
C ASP A 32 4.27 0.07 12.64
N GLY A 33 4.94 -0.91 12.00
CA GLY A 33 5.77 -1.91 12.66
C GLY A 33 7.26 -1.57 12.65
N PRO A 34 8.06 -2.31 13.43
CA PRO A 34 9.52 -2.19 13.38
C PRO A 34 10.06 -2.47 11.97
N ARG A 35 11.19 -1.84 11.61
CA ARG A 35 11.87 -2.03 10.30
C ARG A 35 12.25 -3.47 9.99
N THR A 36 12.32 -4.32 11.01
CA THR A 36 12.69 -5.73 10.86
C THR A 36 11.70 -6.62 11.60
N ILE A 37 11.39 -7.77 11.02
CA ILE A 37 10.45 -8.79 11.52
C ILE A 37 11.25 -10.00 12.01
N PRO A 38 11.03 -10.50 13.23
CA PRO A 38 11.76 -11.64 13.76
C PRO A 38 11.36 -12.95 13.07
N TYR A 39 12.33 -13.86 12.96
CA TYR A 39 12.11 -15.28 12.68
C TYR A 39 12.74 -16.13 13.79
N TYR A 40 12.32 -17.39 13.87
CA TYR A 40 12.61 -18.29 14.98
C TYR A 40 13.18 -19.60 14.45
N ALA A 41 14.13 -20.20 15.18
CA ALA A 41 14.61 -21.54 14.85
C ALA A 41 13.48 -22.56 15.05
N VAL A 42 13.28 -23.45 14.08
CA VAL A 42 12.20 -24.45 14.07
C VAL A 42 12.13 -25.24 15.38
N ASP A 43 13.27 -25.76 15.84
CA ASP A 43 13.29 -26.65 17.00
C ASP A 43 13.05 -25.89 18.31
N SER A 44 13.53 -24.64 18.41
CA SER A 44 13.24 -23.77 19.55
C SER A 44 11.77 -23.38 19.58
N PHE A 45 11.21 -23.01 18.43
CA PHE A 45 9.80 -22.67 18.27
C PHE A 45 8.89 -23.85 18.62
N ALA A 46 9.20 -25.06 18.15
CA ALA A 46 8.40 -26.24 18.42
C ALA A 46 8.29 -26.55 19.93
N ARG A 47 9.33 -26.20 20.72
CA ARG A 47 9.35 -26.42 22.17
C ARG A 47 8.74 -25.27 22.98
N ARG A 48 9.00 -24.02 22.59
CA ARG A 48 8.75 -22.83 23.42
C ARG A 48 7.92 -21.75 22.74
N GLY A 49 7.50 -21.95 21.50
CA GLY A 49 6.83 -20.92 20.69
C GLY A 49 7.76 -19.75 20.33
N PRO A 50 7.21 -18.57 20.01
CA PRO A 50 7.96 -17.42 19.52
C PRO A 50 8.68 -16.63 20.65
N ALA A 51 9.40 -17.32 21.52
CA ALA A 51 10.04 -16.73 22.71
C ALA A 51 11.36 -16.01 22.38
N GLU A 52 12.28 -16.68 21.67
CA GLU A 52 13.62 -16.17 21.37
C GLU A 52 13.84 -16.12 19.85
N PRO A 53 13.91 -14.93 19.24
CA PRO A 53 14.22 -14.79 17.82
C PRO A 53 15.59 -15.36 17.49
N ALA A 54 15.67 -16.13 16.40
CA ALA A 54 16.94 -16.60 15.83
C ALA A 54 17.58 -15.56 14.89
N GLY A 55 16.80 -14.57 14.44
CA GLY A 55 17.25 -13.46 13.64
C GLY A 55 16.08 -12.62 13.15
N ARG A 56 16.33 -11.72 12.19
CA ARG A 56 15.31 -10.79 11.68
C ARG A 56 15.48 -10.56 10.17
N LEU A 57 14.37 -10.32 9.47
CA LEU A 57 14.35 -9.88 8.08
C LEU A 57 13.81 -8.45 7.97
N ALA A 58 14.28 -7.67 7.02
CA ALA A 58 13.76 -6.33 6.79
C ALA A 58 12.29 -6.35 6.30
N GLN A 59 11.52 -5.33 6.66
CA GLN A 59 10.26 -5.05 5.97
C GLN A 59 10.53 -4.77 4.49
N GLY A 60 9.65 -5.25 3.62
CA GLY A 60 9.83 -5.21 2.17
C GLY A 60 10.54 -6.43 1.59
N SER A 61 11.19 -7.28 2.40
CA SER A 61 11.79 -8.53 1.93
C SER A 61 10.73 -9.46 1.36
N ALA A 62 11.08 -10.22 0.32
CA ALA A 62 10.17 -11.14 -0.36
C ALA A 62 10.58 -12.58 -0.11
N VAL A 63 9.60 -13.43 0.21
CA VAL A 63 9.82 -14.85 0.54
C VAL A 63 8.81 -15.75 -0.14
N ILE A 64 9.17 -17.03 -0.33
CA ILE A 64 8.21 -18.10 -0.66
C ILE A 64 7.97 -18.90 0.62
N PRO A 65 6.76 -18.86 1.21
CA PRO A 65 6.48 -19.57 2.44
C PRO A 65 6.17 -21.05 2.21
N CYS A 66 6.44 -21.87 3.22
CA CYS A 66 6.07 -23.28 3.29
C CYS A 66 5.67 -23.67 4.73
N LEU A 67 5.02 -24.81 4.91
CA LEU A 67 4.59 -25.34 6.19
C LEU A 67 5.64 -26.33 6.70
N VAL A 68 6.28 -25.99 7.82
CA VAL A 68 7.15 -26.93 8.53
C VAL A 68 6.29 -27.95 9.26
N ILE A 69 6.49 -29.23 8.95
CA ILE A 69 5.77 -30.35 9.58
C ILE A 69 6.66 -30.98 10.65
N ARG A 70 6.11 -31.14 11.86
CA ARG A 70 6.74 -31.82 13.01
C ARG A 70 5.71 -32.72 13.67
N GLY A 71 6.06 -34.00 13.88
CA GLY A 71 5.11 -34.99 14.43
C GLY A 71 3.81 -35.10 13.61
N GLY A 72 3.91 -34.99 12.28
CA GLY A 72 2.75 -35.04 11.38
C GLY A 72 1.83 -33.81 11.43
N ARG A 73 2.24 -32.70 12.06
CA ARG A 73 1.44 -31.48 12.18
C ARG A 73 2.23 -30.22 11.78
N PRO A 74 1.58 -29.21 11.18
CA PRO A 74 2.20 -27.91 10.96
C PRO A 74 2.46 -27.17 12.27
N LEU A 75 3.52 -26.36 12.30
CA LEU A 75 3.80 -25.47 13.41
C LEU A 75 2.81 -24.30 13.44
N THR A 76 2.02 -24.20 14.51
CA THR A 76 0.98 -23.17 14.69
C THR A 76 1.02 -22.58 16.10
N ASP A 77 0.48 -21.37 16.27
CA ASP A 77 0.17 -20.83 17.60
C ASP A 77 -1.09 -21.48 18.19
N GLY A 78 -1.42 -21.13 19.44
CA GLY A 78 -2.61 -21.66 20.13
C GLY A 78 -3.94 -21.38 19.42
N LYS A 79 -3.99 -20.38 18.52
CA LYS A 79 -5.16 -20.01 17.71
C LYS A 79 -5.15 -20.66 16.32
N GLY A 80 -4.21 -21.56 16.04
CA GLY A 80 -4.07 -22.24 14.75
C GLY A 80 -3.46 -21.38 13.64
N THR A 81 -2.82 -20.26 13.99
CA THR A 81 -2.10 -19.43 13.02
C THR A 81 -0.75 -20.07 12.71
N PRO A 82 -0.43 -20.38 11.45
CA PRO A 82 0.82 -21.04 11.12
C PRO A 82 2.03 -20.12 11.26
N TYR A 83 3.12 -20.68 11.77
CA TYR A 83 4.46 -20.14 11.63
C TYR A 83 5.13 -20.89 10.49
N VAL A 84 5.40 -20.15 9.41
CA VAL A 84 5.79 -20.72 8.12
C VAL A 84 7.30 -20.71 7.96
N GLY A 85 7.84 -21.77 7.41
CA GLY A 85 9.19 -21.76 6.86
C GLY A 85 9.23 -20.88 5.61
N PHE A 86 10.42 -20.49 5.18
CA PHE A 86 10.55 -19.55 4.07
C PHE A 86 11.86 -19.72 3.29
N GLU A 87 11.77 -19.51 1.98
CA GLU A 87 12.90 -19.22 1.10
C GLU A 87 12.97 -17.71 0.88
N VAL A 88 14.14 -17.10 1.05
CA VAL A 88 14.34 -15.67 0.76
C VAL A 88 14.53 -15.48 -0.74
N VAL A 89 13.55 -14.85 -1.38
CA VAL A 89 13.65 -14.42 -2.79
C VAL A 89 14.44 -13.13 -2.89
N MET A 90 14.24 -12.21 -1.95
CA MET A 90 14.93 -10.94 -1.89
C MET A 90 14.97 -10.44 -0.44
N ASP A 91 16.13 -10.02 0.02
CA ASP A 91 16.26 -9.27 1.27
C ASP A 91 16.31 -7.76 0.98
N ALA A 92 15.31 -7.01 1.44
CA ALA A 92 15.22 -5.57 1.21
C ALA A 92 16.38 -4.77 1.85
N ALA A 93 17.07 -5.34 2.86
CA ALA A 93 18.23 -4.70 3.47
C ALA A 93 19.45 -4.62 2.54
N THR A 94 19.61 -5.60 1.65
CA THR A 94 20.81 -5.76 0.80
C THR A 94 20.49 -5.77 -0.70
N ALA A 95 19.21 -5.72 -1.05
CA ALA A 95 18.77 -5.82 -2.42
C ALA A 95 19.28 -4.67 -3.30
N THR A 96 19.50 -5.03 -4.55
CA THR A 96 20.07 -4.26 -5.64
C THR A 96 19.10 -4.22 -6.82
N PRO A 97 19.32 -3.38 -7.85
CA PRO A 97 18.49 -3.38 -9.05
C PRO A 97 18.30 -4.76 -9.69
N ALA A 98 19.31 -5.64 -9.64
CA ALA A 98 19.25 -7.01 -10.16
C ALA A 98 18.21 -7.89 -9.46
N ASP A 99 17.87 -7.60 -8.19
CA ASP A 99 16.87 -8.35 -7.43
C ASP A 99 15.44 -8.12 -7.95
N THR A 100 15.20 -7.03 -8.68
CA THR A 100 13.94 -6.79 -9.40
C THR A 100 13.62 -7.92 -10.37
N GLU A 101 14.61 -8.34 -11.16
CA GLU A 101 14.44 -9.44 -12.12
C GLU A 101 14.36 -10.80 -11.44
N ARG A 102 15.12 -11.01 -10.36
CA ARG A 102 15.00 -12.23 -9.54
C ARG A 102 13.58 -12.37 -8.97
N PHE A 103 13.02 -11.28 -8.44
CA PHE A 103 11.64 -11.26 -7.94
C PHE A 103 10.64 -11.58 -9.05
N ARG A 104 10.74 -10.92 -10.21
CA ARG A 104 9.84 -11.15 -11.37
C ARG A 104 9.85 -12.60 -11.81
N ARG A 105 11.03 -13.21 -11.93
CA ARG A 105 11.18 -14.64 -12.27
C ARG A 105 10.55 -15.54 -11.21
N ALA A 106 10.77 -15.27 -9.92
CA ALA A 106 10.17 -16.05 -8.85
C ALA A 106 8.64 -15.97 -8.87
N VAL A 107 8.06 -14.78 -9.05
CA VAL A 107 6.60 -14.63 -9.18
C VAL A 107 6.07 -15.39 -10.39
N ALA A 108 6.71 -15.27 -11.55
CA ALA A 108 6.30 -15.98 -12.77
C ALA A 108 6.36 -17.50 -12.59
N ALA A 109 7.42 -18.02 -11.98
CA ALA A 109 7.59 -19.45 -11.73
C ALA A 109 6.53 -20.04 -10.79
N ARG A 110 5.92 -19.22 -9.91
CA ARG A 110 4.91 -19.65 -8.95
C ARG A 110 3.48 -19.52 -9.46
N ARG A 111 3.19 -18.62 -10.41
CA ARG A 111 1.83 -18.23 -10.83
C ARG A 111 0.93 -19.42 -11.17
N ASP A 112 1.42 -20.35 -11.99
CA ASP A 112 0.63 -21.49 -12.49
C ASP A 112 1.12 -22.83 -11.94
N LEU A 113 2.06 -22.80 -11.00
CA LEU A 113 2.65 -24.01 -10.43
C LEU A 113 1.66 -24.69 -9.49
N ARG A 114 1.47 -26.00 -9.70
CA ARG A 114 0.56 -26.84 -8.94
C ARG A 114 1.32 -27.94 -8.21
N VAL A 115 1.10 -28.07 -6.91
CA VAL A 115 1.82 -28.97 -5.98
C VAL A 115 0.83 -29.85 -5.20
N ALA A 116 1.30 -30.93 -4.58
CA ALA A 116 0.44 -31.79 -3.75
C ALA A 116 0.17 -31.14 -2.37
N ASN A 117 1.19 -30.49 -1.80
CA ASN A 117 1.12 -29.84 -0.50
C ASN A 117 2.08 -28.64 -0.45
N HIS A 118 2.00 -27.88 0.63
CA HIS A 118 2.87 -26.73 0.90
C HIS A 118 3.95 -27.07 1.93
N HIS A 119 4.38 -28.33 2.07
CA HIS A 119 5.38 -28.71 3.06
C HIS A 119 6.73 -28.06 2.74
N CYS A 120 7.48 -27.74 3.78
CA CYS A 120 8.86 -27.31 3.63
C CYS A 120 9.77 -28.49 3.30
N ASP A 121 10.85 -28.20 2.57
CA ASP A 121 12.00 -29.09 2.49
C ASP A 121 12.64 -29.30 3.88
N ALA A 122 13.28 -30.44 4.07
CA ALA A 122 13.92 -30.81 5.34
C ALA A 122 15.03 -29.83 5.78
N SER A 123 15.65 -29.12 4.83
CA SER A 123 16.70 -28.12 5.09
C SER A 123 16.19 -26.83 5.75
N VAL A 124 14.88 -26.58 5.79
CA VAL A 124 14.32 -25.36 6.37
C VAL A 124 14.51 -25.33 7.89
N ARG A 125 15.30 -24.36 8.36
CA ARG A 125 15.68 -24.23 9.79
C ARG A 125 14.92 -23.15 10.55
N TYR A 126 14.23 -22.24 9.85
CA TYR A 126 13.61 -21.07 10.46
C TYR A 126 12.15 -20.94 10.07
N VAL A 127 11.36 -20.34 10.97
CA VAL A 127 9.96 -20.00 10.76
C VAL A 127 9.66 -18.56 11.14
N LEU A 128 8.67 -17.96 10.50
CA LEU A 128 8.16 -16.63 10.83
C LEU A 128 6.62 -16.63 10.89
N ASP A 129 6.06 -15.60 11.52
CA ASP A 129 4.61 -15.43 11.63
C ASP A 129 4.00 -15.06 10.27
N VAL A 130 3.13 -15.92 9.73
CA VAL A 130 2.45 -15.71 8.45
C VAL A 130 1.67 -14.39 8.38
N ARG A 131 1.20 -13.87 9.52
CA ARG A 131 0.43 -12.60 9.57
C ARG A 131 1.26 -11.39 9.12
N LYS A 132 2.57 -11.57 8.99
CA LYS A 132 3.51 -10.56 8.48
C LYS A 132 3.74 -10.69 6.99
N LEU A 133 3.06 -11.60 6.29
CA LEU A 133 3.21 -11.85 4.86
C LEU A 133 2.00 -11.34 4.07
N TYR A 134 2.28 -10.59 2.99
CA TYR A 134 1.27 -10.00 2.11
C TYR A 134 1.51 -10.40 0.65
N ALA A 135 0.42 -10.68 -0.06
CA ALA A 135 0.44 -11.06 -1.46
C ALA A 135 0.42 -9.83 -2.38
N LEU A 136 1.57 -9.19 -2.56
CA LEU A 136 1.60 -7.88 -3.24
C LEU A 136 2.03 -7.92 -4.69
N GLY A 137 2.70 -8.98 -5.15
CA GLY A 137 3.04 -9.22 -6.56
C GLY A 137 3.87 -8.13 -7.25
N LYS A 138 4.19 -7.03 -6.57
CA LYS A 138 4.93 -5.87 -7.07
C LYS A 138 6.41 -6.05 -6.75
N PRO A 139 7.29 -5.97 -7.77
CA PRO A 139 8.73 -6.08 -7.55
C PRO A 139 9.27 -4.86 -6.80
N PRO A 140 10.44 -4.98 -6.14
CA PRO A 140 11.15 -3.83 -5.59
C PRO A 140 11.40 -2.78 -6.68
N PHE A 141 11.48 -1.52 -6.28
CA PHE A 141 11.70 -0.42 -7.22
C PHE A 141 13.00 0.34 -6.96
N PHE A 142 13.84 0.42 -7.98
CA PHE A 142 15.07 1.20 -7.99
C PHE A 142 15.01 2.27 -9.08
N VAL A 143 15.50 3.45 -8.74
CA VAL A 143 15.67 4.55 -9.69
C VAL A 143 17.01 4.38 -10.40
N SER A 144 17.08 4.57 -11.71
CA SER A 144 18.37 4.53 -12.42
C SER A 144 19.34 5.59 -11.86
N PRO A 145 20.62 5.23 -11.64
CA PRO A 145 21.65 6.24 -11.38
C PRO A 145 21.79 7.11 -12.62
N GLY A 146 21.66 8.42 -12.44
CA GLY A 146 21.70 9.39 -13.53
C GLY A 146 22.98 10.21 -13.53
N ALA A 147 23.29 10.82 -14.67
CA ALA A 147 24.27 11.90 -14.72
C ALA A 147 23.70 13.11 -13.95
N SER A 148 24.28 13.43 -12.80
CA SER A 148 23.93 14.63 -12.04
C SER A 148 24.27 15.88 -12.85
N GLY A 149 23.35 16.82 -13.02
CA GLY A 149 23.67 18.19 -13.47
C GLY A 149 22.89 18.78 -14.64
N GLY A 150 21.72 18.27 -15.01
CA GLY A 150 20.84 18.95 -15.97
C GLY A 150 20.17 20.18 -15.35
N ALA A 151 20.09 21.29 -16.08
CA ALA A 151 19.27 22.43 -15.67
C ALA A 151 17.77 22.05 -15.74
N PRO A 152 16.92 22.49 -14.79
CA PRO A 152 15.47 22.30 -14.88
C PRO A 152 14.95 22.93 -16.17
N THR A 153 14.14 22.18 -16.92
CA THR A 153 13.62 22.65 -18.22
C THR A 153 12.25 23.32 -18.10
N ALA A 154 11.45 22.91 -17.13
CA ALA A 154 10.21 23.63 -16.78
C ALA A 154 10.56 24.87 -15.95
N PRO A 155 10.01 26.06 -16.28
CA PRO A 155 10.24 27.26 -15.50
C PRO A 155 9.68 27.07 -14.09
N ALA A 156 10.46 27.47 -13.09
CA ALA A 156 10.01 27.46 -11.70
C ALA A 156 8.91 28.50 -11.49
N GLN A 157 7.90 28.18 -10.69
CA GLN A 157 6.76 29.06 -10.39
C GLN A 157 7.02 30.05 -9.24
N GLY A 158 8.21 30.02 -8.65
CA GLY A 158 8.60 30.85 -7.52
C GLY A 158 10.01 30.54 -7.04
N GLU A 159 10.42 31.19 -5.95
CA GLU A 159 11.72 30.91 -5.30
C GLU A 159 11.76 29.51 -4.68
N LEU A 160 10.70 29.11 -3.96
CA LEU A 160 10.67 27.82 -3.26
C LEU A 160 10.70 26.65 -4.27
N ASP A 161 9.83 26.67 -5.29
CA ASP A 161 9.89 25.71 -6.40
C ASP A 161 11.28 25.64 -7.07
N ARG A 162 11.95 26.79 -7.26
CA ARG A 162 13.32 26.82 -7.81
C ARG A 162 14.32 26.10 -6.91
N ILE A 163 14.23 26.28 -5.60
CA ILE A 163 15.07 25.59 -4.63
C ILE A 163 14.78 24.08 -4.66
N VAL A 164 13.51 23.68 -4.64
CA VAL A 164 13.10 22.26 -4.72
C VAL A 164 13.64 21.61 -5.99
N ARG A 165 13.41 22.21 -7.17
CA ARG A 165 13.95 21.69 -8.42
C ARG A 165 15.47 21.57 -8.39
N THR A 166 16.17 22.56 -7.82
CA THR A 166 17.64 22.51 -7.68
C THR A 166 18.09 21.40 -6.73
N PHE A 167 17.39 21.17 -5.62
CA PHE A 167 17.65 20.05 -4.72
C PHE A 167 17.51 18.73 -5.47
N HIS A 168 16.45 18.54 -6.26
CA HIS A 168 16.24 17.30 -7.00
C HIS A 168 17.34 17.01 -8.03
N GLN A 169 17.90 18.03 -8.68
CA GLN A 169 19.04 17.84 -9.59
C GLN A 169 20.39 17.66 -8.89
N SER A 170 20.43 17.73 -7.56
CA SER A 170 21.66 17.63 -6.78
C SER A 170 22.15 16.19 -6.62
N ARG A 171 23.45 16.04 -6.38
CA ARG A 171 24.06 14.74 -6.03
C ARG A 171 23.53 14.19 -4.70
N GLN A 172 23.09 15.07 -3.80
CA GLN A 172 22.50 14.70 -2.51
C GLN A 172 21.19 13.94 -2.72
N CYS A 173 20.31 14.44 -3.60
CA CYS A 173 19.04 13.77 -3.90
C CYS A 173 19.26 12.46 -4.67
N GLU A 174 20.13 12.44 -5.69
CA GLU A 174 20.40 11.22 -6.48
C GLU A 174 20.70 9.99 -5.61
N ARG A 175 21.44 10.17 -4.51
CA ARG A 175 21.82 9.09 -3.59
C ARG A 175 20.66 8.52 -2.76
N VAL A 176 19.55 9.26 -2.58
CA VAL A 176 18.42 8.86 -1.73
C VAL A 176 17.79 7.54 -2.19
N GLY A 177 17.74 7.31 -3.50
CA GLY A 177 17.08 6.15 -4.11
C GLY A 177 17.93 4.89 -4.26
N ARG A 178 19.22 4.93 -3.88
CA ARG A 178 20.16 3.82 -4.14
C ARG A 178 19.88 2.56 -3.32
N ALA A 179 19.38 2.72 -2.09
CA ALA A 179 18.92 1.62 -1.25
C ALA A 179 17.39 1.50 -1.31
N LEU A 180 16.82 0.32 -1.07
CA LEU A 180 15.37 0.14 -0.98
C LEU A 180 14.80 0.72 0.31
N ILE A 181 15.41 0.36 1.44
CA ILE A 181 14.92 0.75 2.76
C ILE A 181 15.66 1.98 3.30
N GLY A 182 15.04 2.71 4.23
CA GLY A 182 15.67 3.88 4.87
C GLY A 182 15.67 5.15 4.02
N ARG A 183 14.92 5.18 2.91
CA ARG A 183 14.83 6.32 1.98
C ARG A 183 14.42 7.63 2.65
N ARG A 184 13.53 7.58 3.64
CA ARG A 184 13.11 8.76 4.40
C ARG A 184 14.27 9.41 5.17
N ALA A 185 15.02 8.62 5.94
CA ALA A 185 16.18 9.13 6.68
C ALA A 185 17.30 9.59 5.72
N ALA A 186 17.44 8.94 4.56
CA ALA A 186 18.36 9.38 3.52
C ALA A 186 17.94 10.73 2.91
N LEU A 187 16.64 10.93 2.65
CA LEU A 187 16.11 12.20 2.15
C LEU A 187 16.35 13.35 3.14
N ASP A 188 16.12 13.09 4.43
CA ASP A 188 16.34 14.06 5.50
C ASP A 188 17.79 14.56 5.52
N ARG A 189 18.75 13.62 5.55
CA ARG A 189 20.19 13.93 5.47
C ARG A 189 20.58 14.60 4.16
N ALA A 190 19.95 14.24 3.04
CA ALA A 190 20.21 14.85 1.75
C ALA A 190 19.80 16.33 1.74
N TRP A 191 18.64 16.66 2.31
CA TRP A 191 18.19 18.04 2.47
C TRP A 191 19.08 18.85 3.42
N ASP A 192 19.55 18.26 4.53
CA ASP A 192 20.49 18.91 5.44
C ASP A 192 21.81 19.26 4.70
N ALA A 193 22.40 18.29 4.02
CA ALA A 193 23.63 18.48 3.27
C ALA A 193 23.48 19.45 2.08
N PHE A 194 22.32 19.48 1.43
CA PHE A 194 22.03 20.45 0.38
C PHE A 194 21.87 21.87 0.94
N SER A 195 21.10 22.02 2.03
CA SER A 195 20.87 23.32 2.67
C SER A 195 22.20 23.92 3.14
N GLU A 196 23.05 23.09 3.75
CA GLU A 196 24.41 23.43 4.15
C GLU A 196 25.24 23.98 2.98
N ALA A 197 25.26 23.25 1.86
CA ALA A 197 26.02 23.63 0.67
C ALA A 197 25.47 24.89 -0.04
N GLN A 198 24.26 25.35 0.28
CA GLN A 198 23.59 26.45 -0.40
C GLN A 198 23.31 27.67 0.52
N ARG A 199 23.87 27.68 1.74
CA ARG A 199 23.67 28.77 2.72
C ARG A 199 24.10 30.16 2.21
N GLY A 200 25.05 30.23 1.27
CA GLY A 200 25.47 31.49 0.63
C GLY A 200 24.59 31.94 -0.54
N ARG A 201 23.67 31.09 -1.02
CA ARG A 201 22.84 31.36 -2.20
C ARG A 201 21.39 31.70 -1.85
N TRP A 202 20.84 31.04 -0.84
CA TRP A 202 19.46 31.24 -0.39
C TRP A 202 19.41 31.44 1.12
N SER A 203 18.40 32.17 1.58
CA SER A 203 18.17 32.37 3.01
C SER A 203 17.83 31.05 3.70
N SER A 204 18.14 30.95 5.00
CA SER A 204 17.75 29.80 5.82
C SER A 204 16.22 29.58 5.83
N ALA A 205 15.44 30.66 5.83
CA ALA A 205 13.98 30.59 5.75
C ALA A 205 13.51 29.99 4.42
N SER A 206 14.07 30.44 3.29
CA SER A 206 13.74 29.92 1.96
C SER A 206 14.09 28.44 1.82
N LEU A 207 15.26 28.02 2.30
CA LEU A 207 15.67 26.60 2.31
C LEU A 207 14.71 25.75 3.17
N THR A 208 14.32 26.26 4.34
CA THR A 208 13.39 25.57 5.25
C THR A 208 12.00 25.42 4.61
N HIS A 209 11.45 26.49 4.03
CA HIS A 209 10.15 26.45 3.36
C HIS A 209 10.16 25.59 2.10
N ALA A 210 11.24 25.61 1.31
CA ALA A 210 11.39 24.75 0.15
C ALA A 210 11.41 23.27 0.53
N ARG A 211 12.14 22.90 1.60
CA ARG A 211 12.09 21.53 2.14
C ARG A 211 10.67 21.16 2.57
N GLN A 212 9.98 22.03 3.29
CA GLN A 212 8.60 21.77 3.71
C GLN A 212 7.64 21.60 2.52
N LEU A 213 7.79 22.41 1.48
CA LEU A 213 7.05 22.30 0.22
C LEU A 213 7.30 20.96 -0.47
N ASP A 214 8.55 20.54 -0.61
CA ASP A 214 8.92 19.25 -1.23
C ASP A 214 8.24 18.08 -0.51
N TYR A 215 8.38 18.02 0.82
CA TYR A 215 7.76 16.97 1.62
C TYR A 215 6.23 16.96 1.50
N ALA A 216 5.58 18.13 1.52
CA ALA A 216 4.13 18.23 1.37
C ALA A 216 3.67 17.81 -0.03
N MET A 217 4.37 18.26 -1.08
CA MET A 217 4.06 17.91 -2.47
C MET A 217 4.24 16.43 -2.75
N ARG A 218 5.33 15.83 -2.25
CA ARG A 218 5.57 14.39 -2.34
C ARG A 218 4.41 13.59 -1.73
N THR A 219 4.00 13.96 -0.51
CA THR A 219 2.86 13.32 0.16
C THR A 219 1.56 13.53 -0.63
N ALA A 220 1.28 14.76 -1.07
CA ALA A 220 0.08 15.05 -1.85
C ALA A 220 0.01 14.25 -3.15
N LEU A 221 1.12 14.13 -3.88
CA LEU A 221 1.19 13.32 -5.11
C LEU A 221 0.94 11.84 -4.85
N PHE A 222 1.49 11.29 -3.76
CA PHE A 222 1.37 9.86 -3.47
C PHE A 222 0.02 9.47 -2.86
N GLU A 223 -0.63 10.38 -2.13
CA GLU A 223 -1.98 10.20 -1.60
C GLU A 223 -3.07 10.52 -2.65
N GLY A 224 -2.83 11.49 -3.55
CA GLY A 224 -3.78 11.99 -4.55
C GLY A 224 -3.92 11.14 -5.83
N HIS A 225 -3.98 9.81 -5.68
CA HIS A 225 -4.19 8.81 -6.75
C HIS A 225 -3.49 9.10 -8.09
N LEU A 226 -2.29 8.55 -8.27
CA LEU A 226 -1.41 8.78 -9.43
C LEU A 226 -2.05 8.54 -10.80
N ASP A 227 -3.03 7.62 -10.90
CA ASP A 227 -3.70 7.30 -12.16
C ASP A 227 -4.69 8.38 -12.61
N ARG A 228 -5.05 9.32 -11.73
CA ARG A 228 -5.85 10.50 -12.10
C ARG A 228 -5.02 11.58 -12.79
N GLY A 229 -3.69 11.44 -12.79
CA GLY A 229 -2.76 12.32 -13.47
C GLY A 229 -3.06 13.79 -13.20
N CYS A 230 -3.15 14.56 -14.27
CA CYS A 230 -3.39 15.99 -14.26
C CYS A 230 -4.85 16.35 -14.56
N SER A 231 -5.80 15.45 -14.29
CA SER A 231 -7.22 15.79 -14.31
C SER A 231 -7.53 16.87 -13.27
N ALA A 232 -8.57 17.68 -13.50
CA ALA A 232 -8.96 18.71 -12.53
C ALA A 232 -9.27 18.11 -11.15
N TYR A 233 -10.00 16.98 -11.12
CA TYR A 233 -10.36 16.28 -9.88
C TYR A 233 -9.10 15.82 -9.12
N GLY A 234 -8.17 15.12 -9.79
CA GLY A 234 -6.93 14.68 -9.15
C GLY A 234 -6.06 15.84 -8.66
N ALA A 235 -6.05 16.96 -9.38
CA ALA A 235 -5.34 18.15 -8.98
C ALA A 235 -5.99 18.83 -7.76
N CYS A 236 -7.31 18.90 -7.70
CA CYS A 236 -8.04 19.42 -6.54
C CYS A 236 -7.83 18.54 -5.30
N GLU A 237 -7.84 17.21 -5.44
CA GLU A 237 -7.53 16.29 -4.33
C GLU A 237 -6.14 16.50 -3.76
N ARG A 238 -5.12 16.73 -4.59
CA ARG A 238 -3.78 17.06 -4.11
C ARG A 238 -3.81 18.34 -3.28
N ASN A 239 -4.54 19.37 -3.72
CA ASN A 239 -4.74 20.59 -2.93
C ASN A 239 -5.45 20.28 -1.59
N VAL A 240 -6.44 19.39 -1.56
CA VAL A 240 -7.08 18.92 -0.31
C VAL A 240 -6.07 18.25 0.63
N VAL A 241 -5.19 17.39 0.12
CA VAL A 241 -4.15 16.75 0.95
C VAL A 241 -3.19 17.79 1.52
N VAL A 242 -2.75 18.76 0.71
CA VAL A 242 -1.90 19.87 1.19
C VAL A 242 -2.62 20.70 2.26
N LEU A 243 -3.93 20.96 2.09
CA LEU A 243 -4.74 21.67 3.09
C LEU A 243 -4.84 20.88 4.40
N SER A 244 -5.02 19.56 4.34
CA SER A 244 -4.98 18.69 5.53
C SER A 244 -3.62 18.78 6.25
N ILE A 245 -2.50 18.74 5.51
CA ILE A 245 -1.15 18.92 6.08
C ILE A 245 -1.06 20.28 6.78
N ARG A 246 -1.48 21.36 6.10
CA ARG A 246 -1.47 22.72 6.64
C ARG A 246 -2.24 22.80 7.96
N ASN A 247 -3.47 22.31 7.98
CA ASN A 247 -4.36 22.44 9.12
C ASN A 247 -3.96 21.56 10.31
N ARG A 248 -3.38 20.38 10.04
CA ARG A 248 -2.77 19.55 11.10
C ARG A 248 -1.55 20.24 11.71
N ALA A 249 -0.72 20.91 10.91
CA ALA A 249 0.49 21.58 11.39
C ALA A 249 0.25 22.96 12.04
N ARG A 250 -0.67 23.79 11.52
CA ARG A 250 -0.96 25.13 12.06
C ARG A 250 -2.13 25.13 13.05
N GLY A 251 -3.13 24.28 12.84
CA GLY A 251 -4.38 24.30 13.59
C GLY A 251 -4.34 23.50 14.90
N SER A 252 -3.75 22.30 14.88
CA SER A 252 -3.67 21.43 16.08
C SER A 252 -2.25 21.15 16.54
N CYS A 253 -1.31 21.00 15.61
CA CYS A 253 0.07 20.60 15.82
C CYS A 253 0.26 19.51 16.90
N LEU A 254 -0.21 18.30 16.60
CA LEU A 254 -0.18 17.19 17.57
C LEU A 254 1.13 16.40 17.45
N ALA A 255 1.79 16.15 18.58
CA ALA A 255 3.06 15.43 18.63
C ALA A 255 2.96 14.00 18.06
N HIS A 256 1.82 13.31 18.26
CA HIS A 256 1.58 11.97 17.70
C HIS A 256 1.34 12.00 16.17
N GLN A 257 1.13 13.17 15.58
CA GLN A 257 1.14 13.40 14.13
C GLN A 257 2.51 13.95 13.67
N ALA A 258 3.52 13.87 14.53
CA ALA A 258 4.88 14.36 14.36
C ALA A 258 5.00 15.86 14.04
N CYS A 259 4.02 16.66 14.44
CA CYS A 259 4.19 18.10 14.44
C CYS A 259 5.03 18.49 15.66
N ARG A 260 6.23 19.04 15.44
CA ARG A 260 7.15 19.45 16.52
C ARG A 260 6.90 20.90 16.98
N TYR A 261 6.43 21.74 16.07
CA TYR A 261 6.11 23.15 16.31
C TYR A 261 5.04 23.61 15.31
N PRO A 262 4.22 24.64 15.65
CA PRO A 262 3.20 25.15 14.72
C PRO A 262 3.80 25.52 13.36
N GLY A 263 3.28 24.90 12.30
CA GLY A 263 3.82 25.05 10.94
C GLY A 263 4.88 24.03 10.52
N ASP A 264 5.16 22.98 11.31
CA ASP A 264 6.03 21.86 10.92
C ASP A 264 5.37 20.96 9.85
N PHE A 265 5.22 21.48 8.64
CA PHE A 265 4.60 20.74 7.52
C PHE A 265 5.41 19.49 7.15
N GLN A 266 6.74 19.53 7.27
CA GLN A 266 7.61 18.38 7.04
C GLN A 266 7.29 17.24 8.01
N GLY A 267 7.19 17.52 9.31
CA GLY A 267 6.88 16.53 10.34
C GLY A 267 5.55 15.83 10.08
N VAL A 268 4.51 16.64 9.81
CA VAL A 268 3.14 16.18 9.52
C VAL A 268 3.02 15.42 8.21
N ALA A 269 3.77 15.79 7.17
CA ALA A 269 3.74 15.14 5.86
C ALA A 269 4.56 13.85 5.79
N SER A 270 5.64 13.75 6.59
CA SER A 270 6.61 12.65 6.44
C SER A 270 6.37 11.47 7.39
N THR A 271 5.64 11.66 8.49
CA THR A 271 5.49 10.60 9.49
C THR A 271 4.44 9.59 9.09
N VAL A 272 4.83 8.31 9.13
CA VAL A 272 3.93 7.18 8.87
C VAL A 272 2.73 7.31 9.78
N SER A 273 1.59 7.50 9.15
CA SER A 273 0.28 7.58 9.78
C SER A 273 -0.72 7.08 8.75
N GLN A 274 -2.00 7.02 9.12
CA GLN A 274 -3.06 6.75 8.15
C GLN A 274 -3.10 7.73 6.95
N TYR A 275 -2.42 8.89 7.06
CA TYR A 275 -2.38 9.94 6.03
C TYR A 275 -1.11 9.99 5.18
N ASN A 276 -0.08 9.20 5.53
CA ASN A 276 1.21 9.21 4.82
C ASN A 276 1.79 7.79 4.72
N ILE A 277 0.93 6.77 4.72
CA ILE A 277 1.32 5.33 4.71
C ILE A 277 2.18 4.98 3.49
N TRP A 278 1.96 5.69 2.39
CA TRP A 278 2.62 5.45 1.12
C TRP A 278 4.11 5.82 1.13
N ASP A 279 4.55 6.73 2.01
CA ASP A 279 5.94 7.20 1.99
C ASP A 279 6.96 6.14 2.44
N GLU A 280 6.68 5.38 3.51
CA GLU A 280 7.66 4.39 4.00
C GLU A 280 7.54 3.06 3.25
N TYR A 281 6.32 2.61 2.92
CA TYR A 281 6.11 1.28 2.35
C TYR A 281 6.10 1.26 0.83
N LEU A 282 5.29 2.11 0.18
CA LEU A 282 5.18 2.11 -1.28
C LEU A 282 6.46 2.59 -1.96
N THR A 283 7.21 3.50 -1.34
CA THR A 283 8.50 3.91 -1.91
C THR A 283 9.46 2.73 -2.07
N GLN A 284 9.31 1.64 -1.31
CA GLN A 284 10.15 0.45 -1.43
C GLN A 284 9.70 -0.46 -2.59
N VAL A 285 8.41 -0.49 -2.94
CA VAL A 285 7.82 -1.55 -3.79
C VAL A 285 6.98 -1.05 -4.98
N SER A 286 6.82 0.26 -5.17
CA SER A 286 5.76 0.76 -6.07
C SER A 286 6.15 1.85 -7.06
N GLY A 287 7.43 2.16 -7.23
CA GLY A 287 7.81 3.22 -8.17
C GLY A 287 8.02 4.60 -7.57
N LEU A 288 7.65 4.79 -6.30
CA LEU A 288 7.67 6.11 -5.69
C LEU A 288 9.06 6.39 -5.14
N THR A 289 9.62 7.53 -5.54
CA THR A 289 10.91 8.01 -5.06
C THR A 289 10.76 9.43 -4.58
N SER A 290 11.53 9.81 -3.57
CA SER A 290 11.56 11.20 -3.09
C SER A 290 12.19 12.15 -4.12
N CYS A 291 13.04 11.66 -5.02
CA CYS A 291 13.78 12.50 -5.99
C CYS A 291 13.17 12.48 -7.39
N PHE A 292 11.84 12.52 -7.49
CA PHE A 292 11.09 12.30 -8.73
C PHE A 292 11.19 13.46 -9.74
N LEU A 293 11.57 14.67 -9.32
CA LEU A 293 11.78 15.82 -10.22
C LEU A 293 13.11 15.84 -10.99
N ARG A 294 13.94 14.80 -10.84
CA ARG A 294 15.16 14.62 -11.65
C ARG A 294 14.81 14.54 -13.14
N GLU A 295 15.41 15.40 -13.96
CA GLU A 295 15.06 15.50 -15.39
C GLU A 295 15.48 14.24 -16.16
N ASP A 296 16.59 13.63 -15.77
CA ASP A 296 17.10 12.41 -16.37
C ASP A 296 16.14 11.21 -16.19
N LEU A 297 15.24 11.25 -15.21
CA LEU A 297 14.26 10.20 -14.99
C LEU A 297 13.08 10.29 -15.93
N GLY A 298 12.54 11.49 -16.17
CA GLY A 298 11.34 11.68 -17.00
C GLY A 298 11.62 11.74 -18.50
N ARG A 299 12.88 11.98 -18.89
CA ARG A 299 13.30 12.18 -20.30
C ARG A 299 14.47 11.31 -20.73
N GLY A 300 15.11 10.61 -19.80
CA GLY A 300 16.20 9.69 -20.12
C GLY A 300 15.69 8.31 -20.52
N ASN A 301 16.62 7.37 -20.59
CA ASN A 301 16.34 5.96 -20.91
C ASN A 301 15.89 5.15 -19.68
N ASP A 302 15.35 5.81 -18.64
CA ASP A 302 14.84 5.10 -17.47
C ASP A 302 13.63 4.24 -17.91
N PRO A 303 13.56 2.95 -17.51
CA PRO A 303 12.44 2.08 -17.86
C PRO A 303 11.09 2.57 -17.33
N HIS A 304 11.09 3.56 -16.44
CA HIS A 304 9.92 4.20 -15.84
C HIS A 304 9.76 5.66 -16.26
N ALA A 305 10.34 6.08 -17.39
CA ALA A 305 10.33 7.49 -17.82
C ALA A 305 8.93 8.11 -17.89
N ASP A 306 7.94 7.38 -18.42
CA ASP A 306 6.55 7.88 -18.49
C ASP A 306 5.95 8.15 -17.10
N LEU A 307 6.23 7.27 -16.12
CA LEU A 307 5.80 7.48 -14.73
C LEU A 307 6.42 8.75 -14.15
N PHE A 308 7.73 8.94 -14.32
CA PHE A 308 8.43 10.10 -13.78
C PHE A 308 8.02 11.41 -14.44
N TRP A 309 7.88 11.40 -15.76
CA TRP A 309 7.36 12.54 -16.50
C TRP A 309 5.95 12.91 -15.99
N ARG A 310 5.06 11.93 -15.76
CA ARG A 310 3.72 12.17 -15.23
C ARG A 310 3.77 12.76 -13.81
N LEU A 311 4.64 12.24 -12.94
CA LEU A 311 4.87 12.78 -11.59
C LEU A 311 5.33 14.25 -11.64
N GLN A 312 6.26 14.57 -12.55
CA GLN A 312 6.79 15.92 -12.76
C GLN A 312 5.72 16.88 -13.29
N ALA A 313 4.87 16.41 -14.20
CA ALA A 313 3.75 17.18 -14.73
C ALA A 313 2.70 17.49 -13.64
N MET A 314 2.32 16.49 -12.84
CA MET A 314 1.41 16.68 -11.70
C MET A 314 1.99 17.63 -10.65
N TYR A 315 3.28 17.51 -10.33
CA TYR A 315 3.95 18.46 -9.43
C TYR A 315 3.86 19.89 -9.98
N THR A 316 4.19 20.07 -11.25
CA THR A 316 4.17 21.38 -11.90
C THR A 316 2.76 21.97 -11.95
N GLN A 317 1.72 21.15 -12.07
CA GLN A 317 0.33 21.62 -12.03
C GLN A 317 -0.08 22.17 -10.66
N ASN A 318 0.44 21.60 -9.56
CA ASN A 318 -0.06 21.85 -8.21
C ASN A 318 0.87 22.71 -7.33
N VAL A 319 2.16 22.84 -7.66
CA VAL A 319 3.15 23.48 -6.77
C VAL A 319 2.77 24.91 -6.37
N GLY A 320 2.26 25.73 -7.30
CA GLY A 320 1.83 27.11 -7.00
C GLY A 320 0.66 27.17 -6.02
N ASP A 321 -0.34 26.28 -6.16
CA ASP A 321 -1.45 26.19 -5.21
C ASP A 321 -0.97 25.68 -3.85
N ALA A 322 -0.07 24.70 -3.84
CA ALA A 322 0.50 24.16 -2.61
C ALA A 322 1.29 25.21 -1.83
N GLU A 323 2.12 26.02 -2.49
CA GLU A 323 2.81 27.14 -1.86
C GLU A 323 1.82 28.12 -1.22
N ARG A 324 0.74 28.48 -1.93
CA ARG A 324 -0.31 29.37 -1.43
C ARG A 324 -1.08 28.77 -0.26
N ILE A 325 -1.33 27.46 -0.24
CA ILE A 325 -2.00 26.79 0.88
C ILE A 325 -1.11 26.79 2.12
N LEU A 326 0.16 26.44 1.98
CA LEU A 326 1.09 26.27 3.10
C LEU A 326 1.53 27.62 3.68
N PHE A 327 1.94 28.56 2.82
CA PHE A 327 2.64 29.79 3.20
C PHE A 327 1.88 31.07 2.87
N GLY A 328 0.81 30.99 2.08
CA GLY A 328 -0.01 32.13 1.71
C GLY A 328 -0.94 32.64 2.81
N SER A 329 -1.78 33.60 2.42
CA SER A 329 -2.75 34.26 3.30
C SER A 329 -4.06 33.47 3.42
N ASP A 330 -4.90 33.85 4.38
CA ASP A 330 -6.27 33.30 4.48
C ASP A 330 -7.12 33.63 3.25
N GLU A 331 -6.83 34.74 2.56
CA GLU A 331 -7.48 35.10 1.30
C GLU A 331 -7.04 34.18 0.16
N ASP A 332 -5.81 33.66 0.18
CA ASP A 332 -5.39 32.63 -0.77
C ASP A 332 -6.20 31.35 -0.61
N LEU A 333 -6.44 30.92 0.62
CA LEU A 333 -7.27 29.76 0.91
C LEU A 333 -8.72 29.93 0.42
N ARG A 334 -9.33 31.10 0.68
CA ARG A 334 -10.70 31.38 0.20
C ARG A 334 -10.78 31.37 -1.33
N ARG A 335 -9.76 31.89 -2.01
CA ARG A 335 -9.70 31.88 -3.48
C ARG A 335 -9.46 30.49 -4.06
N LEU A 336 -8.68 29.65 -3.38
CA LEU A 336 -8.40 28.28 -3.82
C LEU A 336 -9.57 27.32 -3.58
N PHE A 337 -10.31 27.54 -2.49
CA PHE A 337 -11.46 26.72 -2.10
C PHE A 337 -12.72 27.58 -1.91
N PRO A 338 -13.29 28.14 -3.00
CA PRO A 338 -14.48 28.96 -2.92
C PRO A 338 -15.70 28.16 -2.43
N GLY A 339 -16.65 28.86 -1.81
CA GLY A 339 -17.95 28.30 -1.44
C GLY A 339 -18.01 27.55 -0.12
N VAL A 340 -16.89 27.41 0.60
CA VAL A 340 -16.81 26.75 1.91
C VAL A 340 -16.50 27.77 2.99
N ALA A 341 -17.18 27.70 4.14
CA ALA A 341 -16.94 28.63 5.22
C ALA A 341 -15.52 28.47 5.78
N PHE A 342 -14.83 29.59 6.03
CA PHE A 342 -13.41 29.58 6.38
C PHE A 342 -13.09 28.77 7.65
N GLY A 343 -13.98 28.81 8.65
CA GLY A 343 -13.86 28.00 9.87
C GLY A 343 -13.91 26.49 9.58
N GLU A 344 -14.75 26.07 8.63
CA GLU A 344 -14.82 24.67 8.21
C GLU A 344 -13.56 24.27 7.46
N LEU A 345 -13.11 25.11 6.53
CA LEU A 345 -11.90 24.90 5.73
C LEU A 345 -10.66 24.70 6.60
N THR A 346 -10.49 25.52 7.63
CA THR A 346 -9.34 25.45 8.56
C THR A 346 -9.47 24.35 9.62
N SER A 347 -10.69 23.88 9.89
CA SER A 347 -10.94 22.72 10.76
C SER A 347 -10.83 21.36 10.03
N MET A 348 -10.73 21.36 8.69
CA MET A 348 -10.55 20.15 7.89
C MET A 348 -9.14 19.60 8.08
N ARG A 349 -9.03 18.46 8.77
CA ARG A 349 -7.74 17.81 9.08
C ARG A 349 -7.64 16.42 8.46
N HIS A 350 -8.77 15.81 8.15
CA HIS A 350 -8.87 14.43 7.72
C HIS A 350 -9.35 14.40 6.28
N TYR A 351 -8.86 13.44 5.52
CA TYR A 351 -9.47 13.04 4.26
C TYR A 351 -9.61 11.53 4.28
N TYR A 352 -10.78 11.06 3.88
CA TYR A 352 -11.17 9.67 3.89
C TYR A 352 -11.20 9.15 2.46
N HIS A 353 -10.62 7.98 2.23
CA HIS A 353 -10.60 7.32 0.92
C HIS A 353 -11.46 6.06 0.95
N PRO A 354 -12.74 6.13 0.55
CA PRO A 354 -13.61 4.96 0.51
C PRO A 354 -12.99 3.76 -0.26
N PRO A 355 -12.28 3.93 -1.40
CA PRO A 355 -11.68 2.81 -2.13
C PRO A 355 -10.61 2.04 -1.34
N ALA A 356 -9.90 2.72 -0.42
CA ALA A 356 -8.82 2.15 0.39
C ALA A 356 -9.34 1.33 1.58
N MET A 357 -10.63 1.42 1.89
CA MET A 357 -11.18 0.78 3.07
C MET A 357 -11.41 -0.73 2.92
N GLY A 358 -11.57 -1.39 4.07
CA GLY A 358 -11.81 -2.83 4.14
C GLY A 358 -12.93 -3.27 3.21
N LYS A 359 -12.61 -4.17 2.27
CA LYS A 359 -13.55 -4.70 1.28
C LYS A 359 -14.61 -5.58 1.94
N CYS A 360 -15.87 -5.34 1.59
CA CYS A 360 -17.05 -6.03 2.09
C CYS A 360 -17.78 -6.76 0.94
N PHE A 361 -18.42 -7.88 1.27
CA PHE A 361 -19.16 -8.70 0.32
C PHE A 361 -20.52 -9.13 0.90
N PRO A 362 -21.44 -8.19 1.23
CA PRO A 362 -22.67 -8.51 1.94
C PRO A 362 -23.65 -9.38 1.12
N GLY A 363 -23.52 -9.41 -0.21
CA GLY A 363 -24.28 -10.32 -1.07
C GLY A 363 -23.73 -11.75 -1.13
N TYR A 364 -22.72 -12.08 -0.32
CA TYR A 364 -22.09 -13.40 -0.29
C TYR A 364 -22.04 -13.90 1.16
N ASP A 365 -22.60 -15.09 1.36
CA ASP A 365 -22.58 -15.72 2.67
C ASP A 365 -21.21 -16.31 3.01
N ARG A 366 -20.86 -16.26 4.30
CA ARG A 366 -19.75 -17.00 4.91
C ARG A 366 -18.38 -16.71 4.27
N VAL A 367 -18.17 -15.46 3.86
CA VAL A 367 -16.88 -14.98 3.35
C VAL A 367 -15.97 -14.61 4.52
N GLU A 368 -14.83 -15.29 4.60
CA GLU A 368 -13.85 -15.12 5.66
C GLU A 368 -12.52 -14.60 5.10
N TYR A 369 -11.86 -13.70 5.82
CA TYR A 369 -10.49 -13.29 5.49
C TYR A 369 -9.48 -14.10 6.29
N MET A 370 -8.65 -14.87 5.58
CA MET A 370 -7.60 -15.70 6.13
C MET A 370 -6.29 -14.91 6.18
N SER A 371 -5.98 -14.29 7.32
CA SER A 371 -4.64 -13.73 7.57
C SER A 371 -3.56 -14.82 7.62
N GLY A 372 -3.96 -16.06 7.93
CA GLY A 372 -3.12 -17.24 7.89
C GLY A 372 -3.84 -18.44 8.52
N ALA A 373 -4.00 -19.51 7.74
CA ALA A 373 -4.64 -20.74 8.16
C ALA A 373 -3.97 -21.95 7.50
N VAL A 374 -4.12 -23.11 8.13
CA VAL A 374 -3.77 -24.40 7.55
C VAL A 374 -5.07 -25.05 7.06
N ALA A 375 -5.04 -25.63 5.87
CA ALA A 375 -6.03 -26.61 5.44
C ALA A 375 -5.37 -27.98 5.29
N ARG A 376 -6.12 -29.05 5.60
CA ARG A 376 -5.62 -30.43 5.60
C ARG A 376 -6.42 -31.34 4.69
N ASN A 377 -5.74 -32.28 4.04
CA ASN A 377 -6.34 -33.44 3.38
C ASN A 377 -5.45 -34.65 3.65
N GLY A 378 -5.84 -35.52 4.59
CA GLY A 378 -4.96 -36.60 5.06
C GLY A 378 -3.64 -36.04 5.64
N GLY A 379 -2.51 -36.50 5.09
CA GLY A 379 -1.16 -36.02 5.45
C GLY A 379 -0.72 -34.76 4.70
N ASP A 380 -1.49 -34.31 3.71
CA ASP A 380 -1.18 -33.11 2.93
C ASP A 380 -1.73 -31.85 3.62
N PHE A 381 -0.92 -30.79 3.60
CA PHE A 381 -1.26 -29.52 4.22
C PHE A 381 -1.08 -28.36 3.24
N ALA A 382 -2.07 -27.49 3.19
CA ALA A 382 -2.08 -26.28 2.40
C ALA A 382 -2.06 -25.04 3.30
N LEU A 383 -1.12 -24.13 3.03
CA LEU A 383 -1.14 -22.77 3.58
C LEU A 383 -2.18 -21.91 2.85
N ILE A 384 -3.10 -21.32 3.61
CA ILE A 384 -4.06 -20.30 3.14
C ILE A 384 -3.70 -18.98 3.81
N ALA A 385 -3.11 -18.04 3.08
CA ALA A 385 -2.57 -16.81 3.64
C ALA A 385 -2.92 -15.58 2.79
N ASN A 386 -3.25 -14.48 3.48
CA ASN A 386 -3.59 -13.19 2.89
C ASN A 386 -4.71 -13.27 1.81
N THR A 387 -5.63 -14.22 1.95
CA THR A 387 -6.68 -14.49 0.96
C THR A 387 -8.07 -14.56 1.62
N ARG A 388 -9.13 -14.55 0.81
CA ARG A 388 -10.49 -14.80 1.28
C ARG A 388 -10.95 -16.18 0.85
N ILE A 389 -11.78 -16.79 1.69
CA ILE A 389 -12.45 -18.04 1.40
C ILE A 389 -13.95 -17.88 1.60
N GLN A 390 -14.72 -18.67 0.89
CA GLN A 390 -16.11 -18.95 1.24
C GLN A 390 -16.14 -20.26 2.05
N ALA A 391 -16.51 -20.18 3.32
CA ALA A 391 -16.62 -21.34 4.19
C ALA A 391 -17.87 -22.17 3.85
N GLY A 392 -17.68 -23.46 3.61
CA GLY A 392 -18.71 -24.45 3.33
C GLY A 392 -19.11 -25.25 4.57
N ALA A 393 -19.62 -26.47 4.38
CA ALA A 393 -20.06 -27.32 5.48
C ALA A 393 -18.92 -27.62 6.48
N LYS A 394 -19.28 -27.69 7.77
CA LYS A 394 -18.36 -28.12 8.83
C LYS A 394 -18.04 -29.62 8.65
N VAL A 395 -16.77 -30.00 8.81
CA VAL A 395 -16.29 -31.38 8.73
C VAL A 395 -15.29 -31.60 9.87
N GLY A 396 -15.69 -32.37 10.88
CA GLY A 396 -14.96 -32.48 12.14
C GLY A 396 -14.74 -31.10 12.77
N ASP A 397 -13.48 -30.79 13.10
CA ASP A 397 -13.09 -29.51 13.71
C ASP A 397 -12.81 -28.38 12.69
N GLY A 398 -13.08 -28.61 11.41
CA GLY A 398 -12.79 -27.65 10.34
C GLY A 398 -13.95 -27.44 9.38
N TYR A 399 -13.67 -26.75 8.27
CA TYR A 399 -14.68 -26.44 7.26
C TYR A 399 -14.18 -26.79 5.86
N ARG A 400 -15.07 -27.29 5.00
CA ARG A 400 -14.85 -27.20 3.55
C ARG A 400 -14.75 -25.74 3.16
N PHE A 401 -14.07 -25.42 2.07
CA PHE A 401 -13.98 -24.04 1.62
C PHE A 401 -13.77 -23.97 0.11
N ARG A 402 -14.05 -22.79 -0.45
CA ARG A 402 -13.67 -22.40 -1.80
C ARG A 402 -12.92 -21.08 -1.72
N GLU A 403 -11.97 -20.86 -2.61
CA GLU A 403 -11.33 -19.55 -2.69
C GLU A 403 -12.34 -18.50 -3.15
N PHE A 404 -12.33 -17.36 -2.46
CA PHE A 404 -13.12 -16.19 -2.79
C PHE A 404 -12.20 -15.14 -3.39
N LEU A 405 -12.15 -15.10 -4.72
CA LEU A 405 -11.31 -14.17 -5.47
C LEU A 405 -12.14 -12.97 -5.91
N PHE A 406 -11.52 -11.81 -6.00
CA PHE A 406 -12.18 -10.65 -6.57
C PHE A 406 -11.20 -9.74 -7.31
N GLU A 407 -11.69 -9.05 -8.32
CA GLU A 407 -10.96 -8.06 -9.11
C GLU A 407 -11.72 -6.72 -9.09
N PRO A 408 -11.12 -5.61 -8.64
CA PRO A 408 -11.73 -4.29 -8.78
C PRO A 408 -11.77 -3.91 -10.26
N ARG A 409 -12.97 -3.68 -10.82
CA ARG A 409 -13.15 -3.19 -12.20
C ARG A 409 -14.07 -1.98 -12.21
N GLY A 410 -13.57 -0.84 -12.67
CA GLY A 410 -14.32 0.42 -12.67
C GLY A 410 -14.91 0.72 -11.28
N ASN A 411 -16.24 0.80 -11.22
CA ASN A 411 -17.02 1.05 -10.01
C ASN A 411 -17.55 -0.23 -9.30
N ARG A 412 -17.07 -1.43 -9.66
CA ARG A 412 -17.53 -2.70 -9.06
C ARG A 412 -16.41 -3.64 -8.65
N ASP A 413 -16.72 -4.59 -7.76
CA ASP A 413 -15.83 -5.71 -7.45
C ASP A 413 -16.36 -6.97 -8.15
N GLN A 414 -15.63 -7.48 -9.15
CA GLN A 414 -15.98 -8.72 -9.83
C GLN A 414 -15.50 -9.90 -9.01
N VAL A 415 -16.43 -10.72 -8.51
CA VAL A 415 -16.13 -11.87 -7.67
C VAL A 415 -16.07 -13.15 -8.49
N THR A 416 -15.14 -14.04 -8.15
CA THR A 416 -15.08 -15.40 -8.68
C THR A 416 -14.82 -16.37 -7.53
N ILE A 417 -15.62 -17.43 -7.42
CA ILE A 417 -15.48 -18.45 -6.39
C ILE A 417 -15.00 -19.74 -7.05
N ARG A 418 -13.86 -20.29 -6.60
CA ARG A 418 -13.23 -21.47 -7.21
C ARG A 418 -12.85 -22.49 -6.15
N ASP A 419 -13.04 -23.77 -6.45
CA ASP A 419 -12.46 -24.84 -5.65
C ASP A 419 -11.06 -25.18 -6.18
N ASN A 420 -10.06 -24.45 -5.69
CA ASN A 420 -8.65 -24.72 -5.99
C ASN A 420 -8.02 -25.70 -4.99
N TYR A 421 -8.74 -26.12 -3.95
CA TYR A 421 -8.25 -26.96 -2.86
C TYR A 421 -9.21 -28.15 -2.62
N PRO A 422 -9.49 -28.97 -3.65
CA PRO A 422 -10.49 -30.02 -3.55
C PRO A 422 -10.12 -31.03 -2.45
N GLY A 423 -11.08 -31.31 -1.57
CA GLY A 423 -10.92 -32.24 -0.45
C GLY A 423 -10.20 -31.67 0.79
N PHE A 424 -9.60 -30.47 0.71
CA PHE A 424 -8.96 -29.85 1.86
C PHE A 424 -9.99 -29.22 2.81
N ILE A 425 -9.73 -29.37 4.10
CA ILE A 425 -10.53 -28.82 5.20
C ILE A 425 -9.71 -27.77 5.94
N VAL A 426 -10.18 -26.52 5.95
CA VAL A 426 -9.52 -25.42 6.68
C VAL A 426 -9.75 -25.55 8.18
N ASP A 427 -8.72 -25.23 8.98
CA ASP A 427 -8.77 -25.23 10.44
C ASP A 427 -9.92 -24.36 10.97
N GLY A 428 -10.84 -24.96 11.72
CA GLY A 428 -12.05 -24.28 12.21
C GLY A 428 -11.78 -23.19 13.24
N ARG A 429 -10.60 -23.18 13.88
CA ARG A 429 -10.17 -22.07 14.77
C ARG A 429 -9.97 -20.75 14.01
N LYS A 430 -9.91 -20.80 12.68
CA LYS A 430 -9.71 -19.64 11.78
C LYS A 430 -11.00 -19.15 11.12
N VAL A 431 -12.14 -19.80 11.40
CA VAL A 431 -13.42 -19.53 10.75
C VAL A 431 -14.42 -19.05 11.79
N ASP A 432 -14.80 -17.76 11.72
CA ASP A 432 -15.66 -17.13 12.73
C ASP A 432 -17.15 -17.13 12.34
N LEU A 433 -17.48 -17.29 11.06
CA LEU A 433 -18.83 -17.21 10.46
C LEU A 433 -19.60 -15.94 10.79
N ARG A 434 -18.89 -14.85 11.12
CA ARG A 434 -19.50 -13.58 11.52
C ARG A 434 -19.94 -12.79 10.29
N ALA A 435 -21.18 -12.32 10.32
CA ALA A 435 -21.67 -11.38 9.32
C ALA A 435 -20.79 -10.11 9.29
N SER A 436 -20.48 -9.63 8.09
CA SER A 436 -19.67 -8.42 7.94
C SER A 436 -20.44 -7.20 8.43
N ARG A 437 -19.89 -6.47 9.40
CA ARG A 437 -20.48 -5.26 9.98
C ARG A 437 -19.88 -4.00 9.37
N GLY A 438 -20.62 -2.90 9.44
CA GLY A 438 -20.16 -1.57 9.00
C GLY A 438 -19.93 -1.45 7.49
N CYS A 439 -20.58 -2.29 6.69
CA CYS A 439 -20.46 -2.27 5.25
C CYS A 439 -21.53 -1.39 4.63
N THR A 440 -21.11 -0.40 3.84
CA THR A 440 -22.02 0.48 3.10
C THR A 440 -21.66 0.50 1.62
N PRO A 441 -22.61 0.85 0.74
CA PRO A 441 -22.34 1.08 -0.68
C PRO A 441 -21.15 2.04 -0.84
N TYR A 442 -20.14 1.59 -1.57
CA TYR A 442 -18.90 2.33 -1.83
C TYR A 442 -18.09 2.77 -0.61
N GLY A 443 -18.50 2.47 0.64
CA GLY A 443 -17.88 3.03 1.84
C GLY A 443 -18.36 4.43 2.17
N THR A 444 -19.50 4.86 1.64
CA THR A 444 -20.08 6.16 1.96
C THR A 444 -20.96 6.08 3.22
N PRO A 445 -21.17 7.19 3.95
CA PRO A 445 -22.19 7.30 4.99
C PRO A 445 -23.58 6.83 4.52
N ARG A 446 -24.41 6.39 5.48
CA ARG A 446 -25.79 5.96 5.19
C ARG A 446 -26.61 7.14 4.65
N GLY A 447 -27.49 6.87 3.69
CA GLY A 447 -28.38 7.87 3.08
C GLY A 447 -28.00 8.27 1.65
N CYS A 448 -26.79 7.94 1.21
CA CYS A 448 -26.39 8.11 -0.19
C CYS A 448 -27.19 7.17 -1.12
N ARG A 449 -27.72 7.72 -2.20
CA ARG A 449 -28.48 6.99 -3.22
C ARG A 449 -27.61 6.78 -4.45
N PHE A 450 -27.49 5.54 -4.88
CA PHE A 450 -26.77 5.14 -6.08
C PHE A 450 -27.74 4.41 -7.01
N GLY A 451 -27.67 4.70 -8.31
CA GLY A 451 -28.48 3.98 -9.30
C GLY A 451 -28.10 2.49 -9.40
N GLU A 452 -26.81 2.19 -9.24
CA GLU A 452 -26.29 0.83 -9.14
C GLU A 452 -25.21 0.78 -8.06
N VAL A 453 -25.20 -0.29 -7.25
CA VAL A 453 -24.17 -0.52 -6.23
C VAL A 453 -23.23 -1.62 -6.71
N GLY A 454 -22.04 -1.23 -7.18
CA GLY A 454 -21.03 -2.16 -7.68
C GLY A 454 -20.11 -2.75 -6.61
N ARG A 455 -20.00 -2.12 -5.43
CA ARG A 455 -19.09 -2.55 -4.36
C ARG A 455 -19.50 -2.05 -2.98
N TYR A 456 -18.98 -2.73 -1.96
CA TYR A 456 -19.16 -2.38 -0.55
C TYR A 456 -17.81 -2.24 0.16
N ARG A 457 -17.72 -1.26 1.06
CA ARG A 457 -16.52 -1.02 1.87
C ARG A 457 -16.94 -0.78 3.32
N ARG A 458 -15.99 -0.98 4.24
CA ARG A 458 -16.17 -0.61 5.65
C ARG A 458 -16.05 0.90 5.83
N THR A 459 -16.93 1.47 6.64
CA THR A 459 -16.82 2.86 7.11
C THR A 459 -16.14 2.89 8.48
N PRO A 460 -15.14 3.75 8.72
CA PRO A 460 -14.57 3.93 10.05
C PRO A 460 -15.58 4.68 10.92
N SER A 461 -15.55 4.45 12.24
CA SER A 461 -16.50 5.08 13.17
C SER A 461 -16.37 6.61 13.18
N TRP A 462 -15.14 7.13 13.13
CA TRP A 462 -14.84 8.57 13.19
C TRP A 462 -15.40 9.36 12.00
N LEU A 463 -15.72 8.71 10.87
CA LEU A 463 -16.29 9.40 9.72
C LEU A 463 -17.66 10.02 10.05
N ALA A 464 -18.43 9.36 10.93
CA ALA A 464 -19.72 9.88 11.41
C ALA A 464 -19.57 10.97 12.47
N ASP A 465 -18.43 11.05 13.14
CA ASP A 465 -18.14 12.07 14.17
C ASP A 465 -17.71 13.40 13.54
N GLY A 466 -17.33 13.38 12.26
CA GLY A 466 -16.97 14.57 11.49
C GLY A 466 -18.04 14.96 10.46
N ARG A 467 -17.75 16.03 9.72
CA ARG A 467 -18.57 16.54 8.63
C ARG A 467 -17.80 16.48 7.31
N PRO A 468 -18.19 15.59 6.38
CA PRO A 468 -17.67 15.60 5.01
C PRO A 468 -17.95 16.96 4.35
N LEU A 469 -16.90 17.57 3.79
CA LEU A 469 -16.96 18.82 3.06
C LEU A 469 -16.92 18.56 1.56
N ALA A 470 -17.60 19.39 0.79
CA ALA A 470 -17.47 19.46 -0.66
C ALA A 470 -16.58 20.66 -1.00
N LEU A 471 -15.35 20.40 -1.43
CA LEU A 471 -14.36 21.43 -1.71
C LEU A 471 -14.27 21.66 -3.22
N SER A 472 -14.58 22.86 -3.66
CA SER A 472 -14.49 23.26 -5.06
C SER A 472 -13.11 23.84 -5.37
N CYS A 473 -12.53 23.51 -6.52
CA CYS A 473 -11.26 24.07 -7.00
C CYS A 473 -11.42 24.56 -8.44
N ARG A 474 -10.70 25.62 -8.80
CA ARG A 474 -10.56 26.08 -10.19
C ARG A 474 -9.13 25.84 -10.67
N ILE A 475 -8.92 24.76 -11.42
CA ILE A 475 -7.57 24.28 -11.78
C ILE A 475 -7.52 23.80 -13.23
N ALA A 476 -6.35 23.87 -13.87
CA ALA A 476 -6.18 23.43 -15.25
C ALA A 476 -6.38 21.91 -15.37
N ASP A 477 -7.25 21.46 -16.27
CA ASP A 477 -7.42 20.04 -16.61
C ASP A 477 -6.55 19.67 -17.82
N ARG A 478 -5.63 18.72 -17.62
CA ARG A 478 -4.76 18.17 -18.68
C ARG A 478 -4.97 16.67 -18.88
N GLY A 479 -6.01 16.08 -18.28
CA GLY A 479 -6.30 14.66 -18.36
C GLY A 479 -5.41 13.76 -17.49
N ALA A 480 -5.80 12.50 -17.39
CA ALA A 480 -5.13 11.48 -16.58
C ALA A 480 -3.72 11.12 -17.07
N ASP A 481 -3.43 11.37 -18.34
CA ASP A 481 -2.10 11.19 -18.92
C ASP A 481 -1.24 12.46 -18.84
N CYS A 482 -1.76 13.58 -18.33
CA CYS A 482 -1.07 14.88 -18.26
C CYS A 482 -0.66 15.52 -19.59
N ARG A 483 -1.12 15.01 -20.74
CA ARG A 483 -0.69 15.49 -22.07
C ARG A 483 -1.68 16.46 -22.71
N GLY A 484 -2.84 16.69 -22.11
CA GLY A 484 -3.84 17.63 -22.59
C GLY A 484 -3.37 19.10 -22.53
N GLY A 485 -3.91 19.93 -23.42
CA GLY A 485 -3.53 21.35 -23.55
C GLY A 485 -3.82 22.24 -22.34
N GLY A 486 -4.59 21.76 -21.36
CA GLY A 486 -4.86 22.50 -20.12
C GLY A 486 -6.04 23.46 -20.26
N ARG A 487 -7.24 23.05 -19.84
CA ARG A 487 -8.39 23.96 -19.71
C ARG A 487 -8.72 24.18 -18.25
N THR A 488 -8.69 25.42 -17.79
CA THR A 488 -9.15 25.76 -16.43
C THR A 488 -10.59 25.30 -16.24
N THR A 489 -10.80 24.40 -15.29
CA THR A 489 -12.07 23.75 -15.02
C THR A 489 -12.38 23.90 -13.54
N GLU A 490 -13.65 24.18 -13.23
CA GLU A 490 -14.15 24.10 -11.88
C GLU A 490 -14.57 22.67 -11.58
N VAL A 491 -14.11 22.13 -10.47
CA VAL A 491 -14.38 20.76 -10.05
C VAL A 491 -14.64 20.73 -8.54
N GLN A 492 -15.48 19.80 -8.11
CA GLN A 492 -15.74 19.55 -6.70
C GLN A 492 -15.14 18.21 -6.29
N VAL A 493 -14.44 18.19 -5.16
CA VAL A 493 -13.92 17.00 -4.49
C VAL A 493 -14.64 16.87 -3.15
N GLY A 494 -15.14 15.69 -2.84
CA GLY A 494 -15.80 15.41 -1.58
C GLY A 494 -17.30 15.65 -1.58
N GLY A 495 -17.82 15.89 -0.37
CA GLY A 495 -19.22 15.75 -0.06
C GLY A 495 -19.54 14.36 0.51
N VAL A 496 -20.69 14.26 1.16
CA VAL A 496 -21.06 13.07 1.94
C VAL A 496 -21.16 11.79 1.09
N CYS A 497 -21.44 11.91 -0.21
CA CYS A 497 -21.60 10.75 -1.11
C CYS A 497 -20.46 10.59 -2.12
N ASP A 498 -19.36 11.32 -1.98
CA ASP A 498 -18.18 11.11 -2.82
C ASP A 498 -17.59 9.72 -2.53
N VAL A 499 -17.38 8.94 -3.58
CA VAL A 499 -16.94 7.54 -3.51
C VAL A 499 -15.42 7.40 -3.65
N GLU A 500 -14.70 8.50 -3.82
CA GLU A 500 -13.28 8.58 -4.15
C GLU A 500 -12.45 9.24 -3.04
N MET A 501 -12.84 10.43 -2.58
CA MET A 501 -12.23 11.12 -1.44
C MET A 501 -13.25 12.00 -0.72
N GLN A 502 -13.28 11.93 0.61
CA GLN A 502 -14.11 12.80 1.46
C GLN A 502 -13.21 13.61 2.40
N PRO A 503 -13.00 14.92 2.16
CA PRO A 503 -12.42 15.83 3.15
C PRO A 503 -13.37 15.94 4.35
N VAL A 504 -12.87 15.82 5.58
CA VAL A 504 -13.70 15.80 6.79
C VAL A 504 -13.21 16.82 7.82
N ALA A 505 -14.13 17.69 8.23
CA ALA A 505 -13.95 18.67 9.28
C ALA A 505 -14.56 18.23 10.61
N GLY A 506 -14.05 18.77 11.72
CA GLY A 506 -14.69 18.66 13.04
C GLY A 506 -14.59 17.30 13.74
N VAL A 507 -13.79 16.36 13.22
CA VAL A 507 -13.44 15.11 13.94
C VAL A 507 -12.66 15.49 15.21
N ARG A 508 -13.09 14.97 16.36
CA ARG A 508 -12.51 15.27 17.67
C ARG A 508 -11.41 14.30 18.08
#